data_AF-I1CDX4-F1
#
_entry.id   AF-I1CDX4-F1
#
_cell.length_a   1.000
_cell.length_b   1.000
_cell.length_c   1.000
_cell.angle_alpha   90.00
_cell.angle_beta   90.00
_cell.angle_gamma   90.00
#
_symmetry.space_group_name_H-M   'P 1'
#
loop_
_entity.id
_entity.type
_entity.pdbx_description
1 polymer ?
#
loop_
_entity_poly.entity_id
_entity_poly.type
_entity_poly.pdbx_seq_one_letter_code
_entity_poly.pdbx_strand_id
1 'polypeptide(L)'
;MEIIQVTQDLIANKITREMAVIKLFKMDLATNEYKFAKAVAKLARKLPRMSFAEESNEMELCSRHVDPFLSGLLDEGIFLR
;
A
#
# COMPACT_ATOMS: atom_id res chain seq x y z
N MET A 1 0.30 -13.73 -4.47
CA MET A 1 -1.04 -13.91 -3.83
C MET A 1 -1.07 -13.44 -2.37
N GLU A 2 0.04 -13.46 -1.63
CA GLU A 2 0.03 -13.14 -0.19
C GLU A 2 -0.16 -11.65 0.15
N ILE A 3 0.37 -10.73 -0.66
CA ILE A 3 0.18 -9.27 -0.47
C ILE A 3 -1.29 -8.87 -0.63
N ILE A 4 -1.99 -9.49 -1.60
CA ILE A 4 -3.43 -9.29 -1.81
C ILE A 4 -4.20 -9.77 -0.58
N GLN A 5 -3.82 -10.91 0.00
CA GLN A 5 -4.44 -11.43 1.22
C GLN A 5 -4.30 -10.46 2.40
N VAL A 6 -3.11 -9.87 2.61
CA VAL A 6 -2.91 -8.85 3.65
C VAL A 6 -3.76 -7.62 3.40
N THR A 7 -3.92 -7.23 2.14
CA THR A 7 -4.76 -6.08 1.75
C THR A 7 -6.24 -6.38 2.01
N GLN A 8 -6.72 -7.58 1.66
CA GLN A 8 -8.08 -8.03 1.92
C GLN A 8 -8.38 -8.11 3.42
N ASP A 9 -7.46 -8.64 4.22
CA ASP A 9 -7.60 -8.69 5.67
C ASP A 9 -7.68 -7.29 6.28
N LEU A 10 -6.92 -6.33 5.74
CA LEU A 10 -6.96 -4.93 6.16
C LEU A 10 -8.29 -4.26 5.80
N ILE A 11 -8.78 -4.46 4.56
CA ILE A 11 -10.08 -3.93 4.10
C ILE A 11 -11.24 -4.51 4.93
N ALA A 12 -11.17 -5.80 5.24
CA ALA A 12 -12.16 -6.48 6.08
C ALA A 12 -12.05 -6.13 7.57
N ASN A 13 -11.18 -5.19 7.96
CA ASN A 13 -10.88 -4.82 9.35
C ASN A 13 -10.47 -6.00 10.24
N LYS A 14 -9.94 -7.09 9.66
CA LYS A 14 -9.44 -8.26 10.41
C LYS A 14 -8.08 -8.01 11.05
N ILE A 15 -7.31 -7.07 10.49
CA ILE A 15 -5.99 -6.67 10.99
C ILE A 15 -5.86 -5.15 10.99
N THR A 16 -5.01 -4.60 11.86
CA THR A 16 -4.70 -3.16 11.86
C THR A 16 -3.69 -2.78 10.77
N ARG A 17 -3.55 -1.48 10.49
CA ARG A 17 -2.51 -0.98 9.56
C ARG A 17 -1.11 -1.35 10.03
N GLU A 18 -0.84 -1.26 11.33
CA GLU A 18 0.43 -1.64 11.94
C GLU A 18 0.71 -3.14 11.72
N MET A 19 -0.31 -3.99 11.91
CA MET A 19 -0.20 -5.44 11.65
C MET A 19 0.03 -5.74 10.16
N ALA A 20 -0.65 -5.04 9.26
CA ALA A 20 -0.46 -5.17 7.82
C ALA A 20 0.98 -4.82 7.41
N VAL A 21 1.52 -3.70 7.92
CA VAL A 21 2.91 -3.29 7.70
C VAL A 21 3.89 -4.35 8.19
N ILE A 22 3.70 -4.88 9.41
CA ILE A 22 4.57 -5.92 9.97
C ILE A 22 4.51 -7.20 9.11
N LYS A 23 3.31 -7.62 8.68
CA LYS A 23 3.15 -8.80 7.82
C LYS A 23 3.89 -8.60 6.49
N LEU A 24 3.72 -7.46 5.83
CA LEU A 24 4.40 -7.16 4.55
C LEU A 24 5.93 -7.16 4.68
N PHE A 25 6.48 -6.67 5.78
CA PHE A 25 7.94 -6.67 6.01
C PHE A 25 8.52 -8.04 6.38
N LYS A 26 7.70 -8.96 6.89
CA LYS A 26 8.12 -10.30 7.30
C LYS A 26 7.96 -11.36 6.22
N MET A 27 7.34 -11.03 5.08
CA MET A 27 7.17 -11.98 3.98
C MET A 27 8.52 -12.30 3.34
N ASP A 28 8.75 -13.57 3.06
CA ASP A 28 9.88 -14.04 2.27
C ASP A 28 9.52 -13.92 0.79
N LEU A 29 9.92 -12.81 0.19
CA LEU A 29 9.53 -12.40 -1.16
C LEU A 29 10.74 -12.32 -2.07
N ALA A 30 10.57 -12.66 -3.35
CA ALA A 30 11.59 -12.38 -4.35
C ALA A 30 11.88 -10.87 -4.41
N THR A 31 13.08 -10.47 -4.84
CA THR A 31 13.56 -9.08 -4.75
C THR A 31 12.57 -8.02 -5.26
N ASN A 32 11.87 -8.28 -6.37
CA ASN A 32 10.88 -7.35 -6.93
C ASN A 32 9.58 -7.32 -6.11
N GLU A 33 9.13 -8.47 -5.62
CA GLU A 33 7.97 -8.57 -4.72
C GLU A 33 8.26 -7.92 -3.37
N TYR A 34 9.50 -8.04 -2.86
CA TYR A 34 9.94 -7.36 -1.64
C TYR A 34 9.90 -5.84 -1.78
N LYS A 35 10.43 -5.29 -2.90
CA LYS A 35 10.35 -3.84 -3.16
C LYS A 35 8.90 -3.38 -3.24
N PHE A 36 8.04 -4.16 -3.90
CA PHE A 36 6.61 -3.88 -4.00
C PHE A 36 5.93 -3.89 -2.62
N ALA A 37 6.15 -4.93 -1.81
CA ALA A 37 5.62 -5.02 -0.44
C ALA A 37 6.10 -3.85 0.44
N LYS A 38 7.38 -3.47 0.32
CA LYS A 38 7.95 -2.31 1.02
C LYS A 38 7.29 -1.00 0.60
N ALA A 39 7.00 -0.83 -0.68
CA ALA A 39 6.27 0.33 -1.18
C ALA A 39 4.84 0.36 -0.62
N VAL A 40 4.11 -0.76 -0.66
CA VAL A 40 2.74 -0.87 -0.11
C VAL A 40 2.74 -0.55 1.39
N ALA A 41 3.73 -1.03 2.14
CA ALA A 41 3.88 -0.71 3.56
C ALA A 41 4.12 0.79 3.82
N LYS A 42 4.92 1.46 2.97
CA LYS A 42 5.10 2.92 3.04
C LYS A 42 3.80 3.66 2.74
N LEU A 43 3.03 3.21 1.74
CA LEU A 43 1.74 3.80 1.40
C LEU A 43 0.75 3.67 2.57
N ALA A 44 0.60 2.47 3.13
CA ALA A 44 -0.29 2.21 4.26
C ALA A 44 0.02 3.09 5.50
N ARG A 45 1.29 3.43 5.72
CA ARG A 45 1.73 4.37 6.77
C ARG A 45 1.39 5.84 6.46
N LYS A 46 1.46 6.24 5.19
CA LYS A 46 1.26 7.62 4.75
C LYS A 46 -0.20 7.99 4.54
N LEU A 47 -1.06 7.01 4.26
CA LEU A 47 -2.48 7.26 4.03
C LEU A 47 -3.16 7.80 5.31
N PRO A 48 -4.02 8.83 5.19
CA PRO A 48 -4.81 9.33 6.31
C PRO A 48 -5.58 8.21 7.02
N ARG A 49 -5.70 8.28 8.34
CA ARG A 49 -6.46 7.30 9.15
C ARG A 49 -7.98 7.53 9.10
N MET A 50 -8.39 8.72 8.66
CA MET A 50 -9.78 9.06 8.43
C MET A 50 -10.34 8.26 7.25
N SER A 51 -11.62 7.89 7.37
CA SER A 51 -12.42 7.48 6.21
C SER A 51 -12.28 8.55 5.13
N PHE A 52 -12.08 8.13 3.88
CA PHE A 52 -12.34 9.00 2.75
C PHE A 52 -13.85 9.25 2.75
N ALA A 53 -14.30 10.27 3.47
CA ALA A 53 -15.69 10.72 3.43
C ALA A 53 -16.01 11.11 1.98
N GLU A 54 -17.27 11.00 1.56
CA GLU A 54 -17.70 11.33 0.19
C GLU A 54 -17.37 12.78 -0.23
N GLU A 55 -17.11 13.68 0.74
CA GLU A 55 -16.64 15.05 0.51
C GLU A 55 -15.11 15.18 0.33
N SER A 56 -14.37 14.08 0.49
CA SER A 56 -12.92 14.10 0.29
C SER A 56 -12.64 14.24 -1.20
N ASN A 57 -11.89 15.26 -1.59
CA ASN A 57 -11.49 15.46 -2.98
C ASN A 57 -10.59 14.30 -3.43
N GLU A 58 -11.19 13.27 -4.04
CA GLU A 58 -10.50 12.07 -4.50
C GLU A 58 -9.29 12.41 -5.38
N MET A 59 -9.42 13.44 -6.22
CA MET A 59 -8.33 13.94 -7.07
C MET A 59 -7.14 14.45 -6.24
N GLU A 60 -7.40 15.20 -5.16
CA GLU A 60 -6.36 15.71 -4.28
C GLU A 60 -5.66 14.56 -3.54
N LEU A 61 -6.42 13.56 -3.08
CA LEU A 61 -5.88 12.39 -2.39
C LEU A 61 -5.05 11.49 -3.30
N CYS A 62 -5.53 11.26 -4.53
CA CYS A 62 -4.78 10.54 -5.56
C CYS A 62 -3.47 11.28 -5.88
N SER A 63 -3.53 12.59 -6.14
CA SER A 63 -2.33 13.38 -6.45
C SER A 63 -1.30 13.42 -5.30
N ARG A 64 -1.75 13.39 -4.05
CA ARG A 64 -0.87 13.48 -2.87
C ARG A 64 -0.28 12.15 -2.43
N HIS A 65 -0.98 11.04 -2.67
CA HIS A 65 -0.62 9.76 -2.07
C HIS A 65 -0.49 8.64 -3.10
N VAL A 66 -1.37 8.56 -4.09
CA VAL A 66 -1.40 7.46 -5.07
C VAL A 66 -0.44 7.73 -6.21
N ASP A 67 -0.49 8.91 -6.83
CA ASP A 67 0.37 9.23 -7.99
C ASP A 67 1.86 9.22 -7.64
N PRO A 68 2.31 9.82 -6.51
CA PRO A 68 3.73 9.75 -6.11
C PRO A 68 4.16 8.32 -5.71
N PHE A 69 3.22 7.50 -5.26
CA PHE A 69 3.48 6.10 -4.96
C PHE A 69 3.66 5.29 -6.24
N LEU A 70 2.76 5.45 -7.21
CA LEU A 70 2.83 4.80 -8.51
C LEU A 70 4.07 5.24 -9.30
N SER A 71 4.40 6.53 -9.30
CA SER A 71 5.62 7.03 -9.94
C SER A 71 6.86 6.43 -9.31
N GLY A 72 6.94 6.40 -7.96
CA GLY A 72 8.07 5.80 -7.26
C GLY A 72 8.22 4.29 -7.48
N LEU A 73 7.12 3.56 -7.68
CA LEU A 73 7.18 2.14 -8.06
C LEU A 73 7.81 1.94 -9.44
N LEU A 74 7.41 2.78 -10.41
CA LEU A 74 7.94 2.73 -11.77
C LEU A 74 9.42 3.13 -11.82
N ASP A 75 9.82 4.14 -11.05
CA ASP A 75 11.23 4.56 -10.92
C ASP A 75 12.11 3.47 -10.29
N GLU A 76 11.57 2.64 -9.39
CA GLU A 76 12.27 1.48 -8.81
C GLU A 76 12.30 0.24 -9.76
N GLY A 77 11.75 0.37 -10.98
CA GLY A 77 11.71 -0.67 -12.00
C GLY A 77 10.67 -1.76 -11.75
N ILE A 78 9.65 -1.47 -10.93
CA ILE A 78 8.59 -2.41 -10.58
C ILE A 78 7.44 -2.24 -11.57
N PHE A 79 7.38 -3.12 -12.56
CA PHE A 79 6.27 -3.16 -13.51
C PHE A 79 5.18 -4.07 -12.96
N LEU A 80 4.00 -3.48 -12.70
CA LEU A 80 2.78 -4.25 -12.44
C LEU A 80 2.41 -4.94 -13.76
N ARG A 81 2.45 -6.26 -13.79
CA ARG A 81 2.17 -7.08 -14.98
C ARG A 81 0.92 -7.91 -14.77
#